data_AF-A0A379WYP4-F1
#
_entry.id   AF-A0A379WYP4-F1
#
_cell.length_a   1.000
_cell.length_b   1.000
_cell.length_c   1.000
_cell.angle_alpha   90.00
_cell.angle_beta   90.00
_cell.angle_gamma   90.00
#
_symmetry.space_group_name_H-M   'P 1'
#
loop_
_entity.id
_entity.type
_entity.pdbx_description
1 polymer ?
#
loop_
_entity_poly.entity_id
_entity_poly.type
_entity_poly.pdbx_seq_one_letter_code
_entity_poly.pdbx_strand_id
1 'polypeptide(L)' 'MADKVTVRTRAAGDKPENGVFWESAGEGEYTVADITKNDRGTEITLTPA' A
#
# COMPACT_ATOMS: atom_id res chain seq x y z
N MET A 1 14.08 -15.53 5.45
CA MET A 1 12.72 -15.07 5.76
C MET A 1 12.66 -13.62 5.35
N ALA A 2 11.85 -13.29 4.36
CA ALA A 2 11.62 -11.94 3.89
C ALA A 2 10.14 -11.62 4.12
N ASP A 3 9.85 -10.73 5.07
CA ASP A 3 8.47 -10.35 5.36
C ASP A 3 7.98 -9.42 4.25
N LYS A 4 6.84 -9.75 3.65
CA LYS A 4 6.22 -8.93 2.62
C LYS A 4 5.44 -7.80 3.26
N VAL A 5 5.75 -6.58 2.88
CA VAL A 5 5.08 -5.36 3.35
C VAL A 5 4.14 -4.86 2.26
N THR A 6 2.87 -4.71 2.61
CA THR A 6 1.86 -4.12 1.74
C THR A 6 1.32 -2.85 2.38
N VAL A 7 1.24 -1.77 1.60
CA VAL A 7 0.73 -0.46 2.04
C VAL A 7 -0.40 -0.04 1.11
N ARG A 8 -1.53 0.36 1.71
CA ARG A 8 -2.67 0.93 0.99
C ARG A 8 -2.98 2.28 1.60
N THR A 9 -2.79 3.34 0.84
CA THR A 9 -2.89 4.71 1.36
C THR A 9 -3.77 5.57 0.48
N ARG A 10 -4.45 6.55 1.08
CA ARG A 10 -5.11 7.63 0.37
C ARG A 10 -5.06 8.89 1.20
N ALA A 11 -4.56 9.99 0.62
CA ALA A 11 -4.41 11.24 1.34
C ALA A 11 -5.77 11.83 1.74
N ALA A 12 -5.78 12.61 2.83
CA ALA A 12 -7.01 13.26 3.27
C ALA A 12 -7.44 14.33 2.25
N GLY A 13 -8.73 14.34 1.89
CA GLY A 13 -9.27 15.27 0.90
C GLY A 13 -9.23 14.74 -0.54
N ASP A 14 -8.44 13.72 -0.82
CA ASP A 14 -8.42 13.08 -2.13
C ASP A 14 -9.64 12.19 -2.36
N LYS A 15 -10.00 12.04 -3.64
CA LYS A 15 -11.06 11.13 -4.08
C LYS A 15 -10.68 9.68 -3.77
N PRO A 16 -11.67 8.79 -3.52
CA PRO A 16 -11.41 7.37 -3.29
C PRO A 16 -10.57 6.73 -4.40
N GLU A 17 -10.75 7.13 -5.64
CA GLU A 17 -10.03 6.58 -6.82
C GLU A 17 -8.54 6.92 -6.83
N ASN A 18 -8.09 7.92 -6.06
CA ASN A 18 -6.70 8.36 -5.96
C ASN A 18 -5.94 7.63 -4.84
N GLY A 19 -6.39 6.43 -4.46
CA GLY A 19 -5.65 5.60 -3.53
C GLY A 19 -4.40 5.03 -4.20
N VAL A 20 -3.37 4.78 -3.40
CA VAL A 20 -2.11 4.17 -3.85
C VAL A 20 -1.89 2.87 -3.10
N PHE A 21 -1.56 1.83 -3.86
CA PHE A 21 -1.06 0.56 -3.37
C PHE A 21 0.45 0.52 -3.56
N TRP A 22 1.16 0.05 -2.55
CA TRP A 22 2.58 -0.22 -2.59
C TRP A 22 2.84 -1.59 -1.97
N GLU A 23 3.74 -2.37 -2.55
CA GLU A 23 4.18 -3.66 -1.99
C GLU A 23 5.67 -3.87 -2.19
N SER A 24 6.35 -4.43 -1.18
CA SER A 24 7.73 -4.89 -1.30
C SER A 24 8.00 -6.11 -0.43
N ALA A 25 8.86 -7.00 -0.93
CA ALA A 25 9.43 -8.11 -0.16
C ALA A 25 10.73 -7.73 0.58
N GLY A 26 11.17 -6.46 0.53
CA GLY A 26 12.41 -6.04 1.17
C GLY A 26 13.68 -6.44 0.41
N GLU A 27 13.56 -6.90 -0.84
CA GLU A 27 14.67 -7.38 -1.68
C GLU A 27 15.20 -6.31 -2.65
N GLY A 28 14.89 -5.04 -2.41
CA GLY A 28 15.30 -3.90 -3.24
C GLY A 28 14.32 -3.56 -4.37
N GLU A 29 13.31 -4.40 -4.60
CA GLU A 29 12.22 -4.15 -5.54
C GLU A 29 10.90 -3.85 -4.83
N TYR A 30 10.05 -3.05 -5.48
CA TYR A 30 8.72 -2.73 -5.01
C TYR A 30 7.76 -2.49 -6.18
N THR A 31 6.48 -2.72 -5.95
CA THR A 31 5.38 -2.46 -6.89
C THR A 31 4.55 -1.28 -6.40
N VAL A 32 4.12 -0.40 -7.32
CA VAL A 32 3.19 0.69 -7.05
C VAL A 32 2.04 0.65 -8.06
N ALA A 33 0.81 0.84 -7.59
CA ALA A 33 -0.37 0.91 -8.45
C ALA A 33 -1.44 1.84 -7.86
N ASP A 34 -2.25 2.43 -8.73
CA ASP A 34 -3.44 3.16 -8.31
C ASP A 34 -4.54 2.18 -7.88
N ILE A 35 -5.26 2.52 -6.80
CA ILE A 35 -6.37 1.74 -6.27
C ILE A 35 -7.51 2.65 -5.82
N THR A 36 -8.72 2.10 -5.78
CA THR A 36 -9.82 2.77 -5.06
C THR A 36 -9.74 2.44 -3.56
N LYS A 37 -9.63 3.47 -2.70
CA LYS A 37 -9.65 3.36 -1.24
C LYS A 37 -10.69 4.31 -0.63
N ASN A 38 -11.84 3.74 -0.26
CA ASN A 38 -12.99 4.48 0.29
C ASN A 38 -12.73 5.17 1.63
N ASP A 39 -11.74 4.70 2.40
CA ASP A 39 -11.30 5.31 3.64
C ASP A 39 -10.04 6.15 3.42
N ARG A 40 -9.92 7.28 4.10
CA ARG A 40 -8.67 8.06 4.15
C ARG A 40 -7.60 7.34 4.97
N GLY A 41 -6.36 7.80 4.88
CA GLY A 41 -5.25 7.33 5.71
C GLY A 41 -4.54 6.11 5.14
N THR A 42 -3.62 5.56 5.93
CA THR A 42 -2.67 4.52 5.52
C THR A 42 -2.92 3.23 6.28
N GLU A 43 -3.09 2.14 5.54
CA GLU A 43 -3.16 0.76 6.03
C GLU A 43 -1.85 0.07 5.70
N ILE A 44 -1.24 -0.59 6.68
CA ILE A 44 0.02 -1.33 6.53
C ILE A 44 -0.23 -2.76 6.97
N THR A 45 0.10 -3.71 6.11
CA THR A 45 0.00 -5.15 6.36
C THR A 45 1.38 -5.78 6.25
N LEU A 46 1.78 -6.51 7.28
CA LEU A 46 3.02 -7.30 7.31
C LEU A 46 2.64 -8.76 7.15
N THR A 47 3.09 -9.39 6.07
CA THR A 47 2.89 -10.83 5.84
C THR A 47 4.21 -11.55 6.10
N PRO A 48 4.28 -12.46 7.09
CA PRO A 48 5.48 -13.22 7.34
C PRO A 48 5.79 -14.18 6.18
N ALA A 49 7.09 -14.44 5.98
CA ALA A 49 7.61 -15.38 4.98
C ALA A 49 7.41 -16.85 5.36
#